data_AF-A0AAD6QQ64-F1
#
_entry.id   AF-A0AAD6QQ64-F1
#
_cell.length_a   1.000
_cell.length_b   1.000
_cell.length_c   1.000
_cell.angle_alpha   90.00
_cell.angle_beta   90.00
_cell.angle_gamma   90.00
#
_symmetry.space_group_name_H-M   'P 1'
#
loop_
_entity.id
_entity.type
_entity.pdbx_description
1 polymer ?
#
loop_
_entity_poly.entity_id
_entity_poly.type
_entity_poly.pdbx_seq_one_letter_code
_entity_poly.pdbx_strand_id
1 'polypeptide(L)'
;MDSGFKEELRRLMGTKEVRVPLVFVKGRLIGGADQVVKLEEEGKLEILFDGIPRGLAGGCEGCAGVRFMMCVQCNGSCKVLDEMQKKMVRCGECNENGLIQCPICC
;
A
#
# COMPACT_ATOMS: atom_id res chain seq x y z
N MET A 1 8.25 -0.91 1.69
CA MET A 1 6.86 -1.43 1.84
C MET A 1 6.51 -1.41 3.31
N ASP A 2 5.32 -0.92 3.63
CA ASP A 2 4.73 -0.89 4.96
C ASP A 2 4.69 -2.29 5.61
N SER A 3 5.04 -2.37 6.89
CA SER A 3 5.13 -3.61 7.65
C SER A 3 3.76 -4.28 7.83
N GLY A 4 2.69 -3.51 8.04
CA GLY A 4 1.33 -4.03 8.12
C GLY A 4 0.92 -4.73 6.82
N PHE A 5 1.19 -4.10 5.67
CA PHE A 5 0.92 -4.73 4.37
C PHE A 5 1.78 -5.99 4.10
N LYS A 6 3.04 -6.02 4.56
CA LYS A 6 3.85 -7.24 4.47
C LYS A 6 3.25 -8.38 5.28
N GLU A 7 2.76 -8.10 6.48
CA GLU A 7 2.15 -9.09 7.37
C GLU A 7 0.81 -9.59 6.83
N GLU A 8 -0.04 -8.69 6.34
CA GLU A 8 -1.29 -9.04 5.66
C GLU A 8 -1.02 -9.96 4.47
N LEU A 9 -0.03 -9.62 3.63
CA LEU A 9 0.32 -10.42 2.47
C LEU A 9 0.80 -11.83 2.86
N ARG A 10 1.67 -11.93 3.88
CA ARG A 10 2.11 -13.23 4.41
C ARG A 10 0.95 -14.05 4.96
N ARG A 11 -0.01 -13.42 5.64
CA ARG A 11 -1.22 -14.07 6.15
C ARG A 11 -2.09 -14.61 5.02
N LEU A 12 -2.30 -13.82 3.97
CA LEU A 12 -3.08 -14.24 2.78
C LEU A 12 -2.40 -15.40 2.03
N MET A 13 -1.07 -15.40 1.97
CA MET A 13 -0.30 -16.43 1.25
C MET A 13 0.01 -17.67 2.10
N GLY A 14 -0.17 -17.62 3.42
CA GLY A 14 0.19 -18.72 4.33
C GLY A 14 1.69 -19.02 4.43
N THR A 15 2.54 -18.13 3.92
CA THR A 15 4.01 -18.30 3.93
C THR A 15 4.71 -16.98 4.27
N LYS A 16 5.89 -17.08 4.87
CA LYS A 16 6.74 -15.92 5.18
C LYS A 16 7.46 -15.37 3.94
N GLU A 17 7.74 -16.24 2.98
CA GLU A 17 8.42 -15.91 1.72
C GLU A 17 7.38 -15.63 0.64
N VAL A 18 7.12 -14.34 0.39
CA VAL A 18 6.22 -13.90 -0.67
C VAL A 18 7.00 -13.05 -1.66
N ARG A 19 6.88 -13.39 -2.96
CA ARG A 19 7.46 -12.63 -4.06
C ARG A 19 6.40 -11.69 -4.62
N VAL A 20 6.76 -10.41 -4.74
CA VAL A 20 5.92 -9.35 -5.31
C VAL A 20 6.36 -9.05 -6.75
N PRO A 21 5.49 -8.50 -7.62
CA PRO A 21 4.09 -8.13 -7.37
C PRO A 21 3.14 -9.34 -7.29
N LEU A 22 2.06 -9.19 -6.53
CA LEU A 22 0.90 -10.09 -6.54
C LEU A 22 -0.36 -9.26 -6.72
N VAL A 23 -1.25 -9.71 -7.60
CA VAL A 23 -2.52 -9.04 -7.89
C VAL A 23 -3.67 -9.83 -7.31
N PHE A 24 -4.51 -9.13 -6.56
CA PHE A 24 -5.76 -9.65 -6.03
C PHE A 24 -6.92 -8.89 -6.66
N VAL A 25 -7.95 -9.62 -7.09
CA VAL A 25 -9.17 -9.03 -7.65
C VAL A 25 -10.35 -9.55 -6.85
N LYS A 26 -11.14 -8.63 -6.28
CA LYS A 26 -12.29 -8.94 -5.41
C LYS A 26 -11.92 -9.93 -4.28
N GLY A 27 -10.74 -9.76 -3.69
CA GLY A 27 -10.22 -10.59 -2.60
C GLY A 27 -9.60 -11.94 -3.02
N ARG A 28 -9.51 -12.25 -4.32
CA ARG A 28 -8.92 -13.51 -4.82
C ARG A 28 -7.57 -13.26 -5.48
N LEU A 29 -6.59 -14.11 -5.18
CA LEU A 29 -5.28 -14.06 -5.84
C LEU A 29 -5.39 -14.44 -7.31
N ILE A 30 -4.97 -13.55 -8.19
CA ILE A 30 -4.91 -13.77 -9.64
C ILE A 30 -3.52 -14.26 -10.07
N GLY A 31 -2.47 -13.78 -9.42
CA GLY A 31 -1.09 -14.22 -9.65
C GLY A 31 -0.08 -13.09 -9.59
N GLY A 32 1.15 -13.38 -10.02
CA GLY A 32 2.20 -12.39 -10.18
C GLY A 32 2.20 -11.74 -11.56
N ALA A 33 3.28 -11.02 -11.88
CA ALA A 33 3.41 -10.28 -13.14
C ALA A 33 3.16 -11.17 -14.37
N ASP A 34 3.80 -12.33 -14.45
CA ASP A 34 3.69 -13.23 -15.61
C ASP A 34 2.27 -13.75 -15.83
N GLN A 35 1.56 -14.09 -14.75
CA GLN A 35 0.17 -14.55 -14.84
C GLN A 35 -0.76 -13.43 -15.28
N VAL A 36 -0.53 -12.20 -14.81
CA VAL A 36 -1.34 -11.03 -15.20
C VAL A 36 -1.12 -10.69 -16.67
N VAL A 37 0.12 -10.69 -17.15
CA VAL A 37 0.43 -10.47 -18.58
C VAL A 37 -0.25 -11.52 -19.44
N LYS A 38 -0.16 -12.80 -19.08
CA LYS A 38 -0.83 -13.88 -19.81
C LYS A 38 -2.35 -13.70 -19.85
N LEU A 39 -2.98 -13.26 -18.76
CA LEU A 39 -4.42 -13.00 -18.74
C LEU A 39 -4.83 -11.84 -19.64
N GLU A 40 -4.00 -10.81 -19.74
CA GLU A 40 -4.22 -9.69 -20.67
C GLU A 40 -4.09 -10.16 -22.12
N GLU A 41 -3.04 -10.91 -22.45
CA GLU A 41 -2.83 -11.48 -23.80
C GLU A 41 -3.96 -12.41 -24.24
N GLU A 42 -4.56 -13.15 -23.30
CA GLU A 42 -5.72 -14.01 -23.54
C GLU A 42 -7.06 -13.26 -23.52
N GLY A 43 -7.08 -11.94 -23.27
CA GLY A 43 -8.31 -11.13 -23.19
C GLY A 43 -9.20 -11.47 -21.98
N LYS A 44 -8.65 -12.12 -20.95
CA LYS A 44 -9.40 -12.58 -19.76
C LYS A 44 -9.33 -11.60 -18.58
N LEU A 45 -8.39 -10.67 -18.61
CA LEU A 45 -8.18 -9.72 -17.51
C LEU A 45 -9.37 -8.76 -17.35
N GLU A 46 -9.95 -8.29 -18.46
CA GLU A 46 -11.13 -7.40 -18.46
C GLU A 46 -12.33 -8.01 -17.72
N ILE A 47 -12.54 -9.32 -17.89
CA ILE A 47 -13.65 -10.06 -17.28
C ILE A 47 -13.51 -10.07 -15.74
N LEU A 48 -12.27 -10.16 -15.24
CA LEU A 48 -12.00 -10.14 -13.80
C LEU A 48 -12.35 -8.78 -13.18
N PHE A 49 -12.17 -7.69 -13.94
CA PHE A 49 -12.45 -6.33 -13.50
C PHE A 49 -13.89 -5.89 -13.67
N ASP A 50 -14.76 -6.73 -14.23
CA ASP A 50 -16.18 -6.40 -14.38
C ASP A 50 -16.82 -6.01 -13.03
N GLY A 51 -17.61 -4.95 -13.02
CA GLY A 51 -18.23 -4.40 -11.79
C GLY A 51 -17.27 -3.70 -10.81
N ILE A 52 -15.96 -3.58 -11.12
CA ILE A 52 -15.05 -2.71 -10.36
C ILE A 52 -15.20 -1.27 -10.88
N PRO A 53 -15.49 -0.28 -10.03
CA PRO A 53 -15.53 1.11 -10.45
C PRO A 53 -14.20 1.52 -11.08
N ARG A 54 -14.25 2.18 -12.24
CA ARG A 54 -13.06 2.79 -12.82
C ARG A 54 -12.53 3.83 -11.82
N GLY A 55 -11.22 3.87 -11.63
CA GLY A 55 -10.59 4.87 -10.76
C GLY A 55 -10.97 6.29 -11.21
N LEU A 56 -11.07 7.22 -10.25
CA LEU A 56 -11.26 8.64 -10.57
C LEU A 56 -10.13 9.08 -11.51
N ALA A 57 -10.51 9.62 -12.67
CA ALA A 57 -9.58 10.32 -13.55
C ALA A 57 -8.97 11.48 -12.75
N GLY A 58 -7.66 11.43 -12.49
CA GLY A 58 -6.94 12.44 -11.70
C GLY A 58 -6.50 11.99 -10.30
N GLY A 59 -6.96 10.84 -9.79
CA GLY A 59 -6.57 10.34 -8.46
C GLY A 59 -7.11 11.18 -7.30
N CYS A 60 -6.66 10.89 -6.08
CA CYS A 60 -7.01 11.66 -4.89
C CYS A 60 -6.26 13.00 -4.89
N GLU A 61 -6.92 14.12 -4.59
CA GLU A 61 -6.30 15.46 -4.53
C GLU A 61 -5.18 15.57 -3.49
N GLY A 62 -5.18 14.74 -2.45
CA GLY A 62 -4.12 14.71 -1.45
C GLY A 62 -2.90 13.89 -1.84
N CYS A 63 -3.11 12.64 -2.28
CA CYS A 63 -2.02 11.68 -2.50
C CYS A 63 -1.80 11.31 -3.97
N ALA A 64 -2.50 11.93 -4.92
CA ALA A 64 -2.45 11.60 -6.35
C ALA A 64 -2.63 10.09 -6.65
N GLY A 65 -3.38 9.38 -5.78
CA GLY A 65 -3.63 7.95 -5.90
C GLY A 65 -2.57 7.03 -5.29
N VAL A 66 -1.45 7.54 -4.73
CA VAL A 66 -0.42 6.70 -4.10
C VAL A 66 -0.76 6.23 -2.68
N ARG A 67 -1.86 6.74 -2.10
CA ARG A 67 -2.46 6.37 -0.79
C ARG A 67 -1.60 6.62 0.45
N PHE A 68 -0.33 6.98 0.29
CA PHE A 68 0.56 7.40 1.35
C PHE A 68 1.02 8.83 1.14
N MET A 69 1.27 9.53 2.24
CA MET A 69 1.83 10.88 2.25
C MET A 69 3.00 10.94 3.23
N MET A 70 3.89 11.92 3.04
CA MET A 70 4.96 12.16 3.99
C MET A 70 4.37 12.54 5.35
N CYS A 71 4.93 11.99 6.42
CA CYS A 71 4.48 12.32 7.77
C CYS A 71 4.76 13.79 8.08
N VAL A 72 3.70 14.54 8.36
CA VAL A 72 3.78 15.96 8.70
C VAL A 72 4.40 16.21 10.08
N GLN A 73 4.33 15.22 10.97
CA GLN A 73 4.82 15.37 12.35
C GLN A 73 6.33 15.20 12.46
N CYS A 74 6.92 14.31 11.65
CA CYS A 74 8.36 14.05 11.67
C CYS A 74 9.06 14.45 10.36
N ASN A 75 8.34 15.02 9.40
CA ASN A 75 8.83 15.37 8.06
C ASN A 75 9.55 14.18 7.38
N GLY A 76 8.99 12.98 7.53
CA GLY A 76 9.55 11.74 6.99
C GLY A 76 10.78 11.16 7.73
N SER A 77 11.34 11.87 8.73
CA SER A 77 12.54 11.41 9.45
C SER A 77 12.32 10.21 10.37
N CYS A 78 11.06 9.84 10.62
CA CYS A 78 10.65 8.86 11.62
C CYS A 78 11.02 9.21 13.07
N LYS A 79 11.46 10.45 13.34
CA LYS A 79 11.91 10.86 14.67
C LYS A 79 11.28 12.19 15.10
N VAL A 80 10.98 12.30 16.38
CA VAL A 80 10.47 13.52 17.04
C VAL A 80 11.17 13.70 18.38
N LEU A 81 11.27 14.94 18.85
CA LEU A 81 11.81 15.22 20.19
C LEU A 81 10.71 14.96 21.23
N ASP A 82 11.00 14.09 22.20
CA ASP A 82 10.20 13.97 23.41
C ASP A 82 10.54 15.14 24.34
N GLU A 83 9.61 16.09 24.50
CA GLU A 83 9.79 17.29 25.31
C GLU A 83 10.01 16.99 26.81
N MET A 84 9.43 15.90 27.33
CA MET A 84 9.56 15.53 28.73
C MET A 84 10.93 14.91 29.02
N GLN A 85 11.37 14.02 28.14
CA GLN A 85 12.62 13.27 28.31
C GLN A 85 13.81 13.92 27.59
N LYS A 86 13.58 14.99 26.83
CA LYS A 86 14.55 15.71 25.99
C LYS A 86 15.36 14.78 25.09
N LYS A 87 14.72 13.75 24.54
CA LYS A 87 15.37 12.72 23.73
C LYS A 87 14.65 12.51 22.40
N MET A 88 15.40 12.14 21.37
CA MET A 88 14.79 11.78 20.08
C MET A 88 14.13 10.40 20.21
N VAL A 89 12.84 10.33 19.96
CA VAL A 89 12.05 9.09 19.96
C VAL A 89 11.48 8.81 18.57
N ARG A 90 11.04 7.57 18.34
CA ARG A 90 10.35 7.20 17.11
C ARG A 90 9.00 7.93 17.04
N CYS A 91 8.69 8.49 15.88
CA CYS A 91 7.39 9.09 15.62
C CYS A 91 6.28 8.01 15.72
N GLY A 92 5.22 8.29 16.49
CA GLY A 92 4.08 7.38 16.68
C GLY A 92 3.06 7.41 15.55
N GLU A 93 3.10 8.43 14.69
CA GLU A 93 2.08 8.66 13.66
C GLU A 93 2.39 7.96 12.33
N CYS A 94 3.66 7.67 12.04
CA CYS A 94 4.08 7.16 10.74
C CYS A 94 4.65 5.74 10.78
N ASN A 95 4.58 5.06 9.64
CA ASN A 95 5.20 3.74 9.49
C ASN A 95 6.73 3.81 9.47
N GLU A 96 7.39 2.67 9.25
CA GLU A 96 8.86 2.58 9.22
C GLU A 96 9.54 3.37 8.10
N ASN A 97 8.77 3.93 7.15
CA ASN A 97 9.28 4.73 6.04
C ASN A 97 8.99 6.22 6.21
N GLY A 98 8.43 6.65 7.35
CA GLY A 98 8.11 8.06 7.58
C GLY A 98 6.84 8.50 6.84
N LEU A 99 5.98 7.55 6.48
CA LEU A 99 4.75 7.79 5.71
C LEU A 99 3.51 7.56 6.58
N ILE A 100 2.47 8.34 6.30
CA ILE A 100 1.12 8.19 6.85
C ILE A 100 0.15 7.81 5.73
N GLN A 101 -0.97 7.17 6.07
CA GLN A 101 -2.04 6.96 5.11
C GLN A 101 -2.71 8.29 4.74
N CYS A 102 -3.20 8.39 3.50
CA CYS A 102 -3.88 9.59 3.04
C CYS A 102 -5.22 9.76 3.78
N PRO A 103 -5.43 10.83 4.57
CA PRO A 103 -6.64 11.02 5.36
C PRO A 103 -7.88 11.34 4.51
N ILE A 104 -7.71 11.50 3.19
CA ILE A 104 -8.79 11.82 2.26
C ILE A 104 -9.37 10.55 1.61
N CYS A 105 -8.56 9.50 1.39
CA CYS A 105 -8.97 8.35 0.58
C CYS A 105 -8.54 6.98 1.12
N CYS A 106 -8.09 6.91 2.37
CA CYS A 106 -7.77 5.67 3.09
C CYS A 106 -8.58 5.61 4.37
#